data_AF-A0A1I7RMR8-F1
#
_entry.id   AF-A0A1I7RMR8-F1
#
_cell.length_a   1.000
_cell.length_b   1.000
_cell.length_c   1.000
_cell.angle_alpha   90.00
_cell.angle_beta   90.00
_cell.angle_gamma   90.00
#
_symmetry.space_group_name_H-M   'P 1'
#
loop_
_entity.id
_entity.type
_entity.pdbx_description
1 polymer ?
#
loop_
_entity_poly.entity_id
_entity_poly.type
_entity_poly.pdbx_seq_one_letter_code
_entity_poly.pdbx_strand_id
1 'polypeptide(L)'
;MSETSTNSSFSVLDAEEKLEELRVEFDSSSMVSEANTDLDKTIDEKASSSLDIDFSSVLTAQEKEDLQKYPEEIASFIWPVYQSCSTWSTKFGNKELFQQQINSHISSRAFTWTLHYGGQIEGYLANLRVRYVGKAGSCERRYEGDAMKKWVPNFNGEEKMFGDMEPIYIYVYARIQKCPPEVTPWIKEMVFGHNYYNFGDVTVKCKDGELKVSKSVLAEFFPRFRAFFVRYPEENQILIENFWLDGFKMAVEFMWTRKPFEWWTIGDEMMDLAEVLGAPAFMAEIDHQYTFWAKQSNFARNLLKASEIGLPVLKREMEKLTTLHWDEVFKENEEFIKENIDLFLNLKLGPIMTGY
;
A
#
# COMPACT_ATOMS: atom_id res chain seq x y z
N MET A 1 -24.65 -27.30 42.33
CA MET A 1 -25.29 -27.28 41.00
C MET A 1 -24.23 -26.80 40.03
N SER A 2 -23.88 -27.66 39.07
CA SER A 2 -22.78 -27.53 38.13
C SER A 2 -23.21 -26.73 36.91
N GLU A 3 -22.57 -25.59 36.65
CA GLU A 3 -22.64 -24.92 35.35
C GLU A 3 -21.45 -25.40 34.51
N THR A 4 -21.75 -26.21 33.50
CA THR A 4 -20.85 -26.57 32.42
C THR A 4 -20.60 -25.34 31.54
N SER A 5 -19.42 -24.74 31.64
CA SER A 5 -18.94 -23.78 30.62
C SER A 5 -18.37 -24.58 29.45
N THR A 6 -19.07 -24.55 28.31
CA THR A 6 -18.55 -25.03 27.03
C THR A 6 -17.50 -24.04 26.53
N ASN A 7 -16.23 -24.28 26.88
CA ASN A 7 -15.10 -23.66 26.19
C ASN A 7 -14.89 -24.41 24.88
N SER A 8 -15.27 -23.78 23.77
CA SER A 8 -14.94 -24.23 22.42
C SER A 8 -13.48 -23.87 22.14
N SER A 9 -12.58 -24.82 22.32
CA SER A 9 -11.16 -24.71 21.94
C SER A 9 -11.04 -24.95 20.45
N PHE A 10 -10.70 -23.89 19.69
CA PHE A 10 -10.50 -23.98 18.24
C PHE A 10 -9.03 -24.28 17.94
N SER A 11 -8.73 -25.40 17.28
CA SER A 11 -7.36 -25.85 16.98
C SER A 11 -6.89 -25.48 15.57
N VAL A 12 -5.60 -25.62 15.26
CA VAL A 12 -5.02 -25.40 13.90
C VAL A 12 -5.70 -26.29 12.86
N LEU A 13 -6.15 -27.48 13.28
CA LEU A 13 -6.94 -28.36 12.43
C LEU A 13 -8.27 -27.69 12.08
N ASP A 14 -8.88 -26.92 12.98
CA ASP A 14 -10.20 -26.35 12.77
C ASP A 14 -10.20 -25.17 11.79
N ALA A 15 -9.08 -24.44 11.64
CA ALA A 15 -8.96 -23.36 10.65
C ALA A 15 -8.72 -23.89 9.23
N GLU A 16 -7.87 -24.92 9.10
CA GLU A 16 -7.72 -25.68 7.85
C GLU A 16 -9.00 -26.45 7.52
N GLU A 17 -9.69 -27.02 8.52
CA GLU A 17 -10.96 -27.74 8.38
C GLU A 17 -12.09 -26.79 8.00
N LYS A 18 -12.16 -25.54 8.53
CA LYS A 18 -13.13 -24.54 8.05
C LYS A 18 -12.87 -24.07 6.62
N LEU A 19 -11.60 -23.93 6.22
CA LEU A 19 -11.24 -23.59 4.84
C LEU A 19 -11.57 -24.75 3.89
N GLU A 20 -11.38 -25.99 4.33
CA GLU A 20 -11.75 -27.19 3.57
C GLU A 20 -13.28 -27.45 3.57
N GLU A 21 -14.00 -27.10 4.65
CA GLU A 21 -15.47 -27.13 4.73
C GLU A 21 -16.10 -26.12 3.77
N LEU A 22 -15.56 -24.90 3.69
CA LEU A 22 -15.97 -23.89 2.70
C LEU A 22 -15.71 -24.35 1.27
N ARG A 23 -14.61 -25.09 1.05
CA ARG A 23 -14.28 -25.70 -0.26
C ARG A 23 -15.31 -26.76 -0.67
N VAL A 24 -15.76 -27.59 0.26
CA VAL A 24 -16.78 -28.63 0.02
C VAL A 24 -18.17 -28.02 -0.22
N GLU A 25 -18.52 -26.91 0.43
CA GLU A 25 -19.76 -26.18 0.13
C GLU A 25 -19.74 -25.53 -1.26
N PHE A 26 -18.60 -24.94 -1.67
CA PHE A 26 -18.51 -24.23 -2.95
C PHE A 26 -18.58 -25.16 -4.18
N ASP A 27 -17.97 -26.35 -4.10
CA ASP A 27 -18.06 -27.37 -5.16
C ASP A 27 -19.49 -27.92 -5.37
N SER A 28 -20.41 -27.66 -4.44
CA SER A 28 -21.78 -28.16 -4.49
C SER A 28 -22.81 -27.18 -5.08
N SER A 29 -22.44 -25.94 -5.44
CA SER A 29 -23.39 -24.90 -5.86
C SER A 29 -23.17 -24.27 -7.25
N SER A 30 -22.53 -24.98 -8.19
CA SER A 30 -22.38 -24.52 -9.58
C SER A 30 -23.70 -24.67 -10.38
N MET A 31 -24.47 -23.59 -10.52
CA MET A 31 -25.46 -23.45 -11.61
C MET A 31 -25.36 -22.07 -12.29
N VAL A 32 -25.24 -22.15 -13.61
CA VAL A 32 -25.04 -21.08 -14.60
C VAL A 32 -26.33 -20.29 -14.86
N SER A 33 -26.22 -18.98 -15.10
CA SER A 33 -27.05 -18.31 -16.12
C SER A 33 -26.39 -17.06 -16.71
N GLU A 34 -26.25 -17.08 -18.04
CA GLU A 34 -26.00 -15.92 -18.90
C GLU A 34 -27.32 -15.18 -19.18
N ALA A 35 -27.27 -13.85 -19.31
CA ALA A 35 -28.18 -13.13 -20.20
C ALA A 35 -27.61 -11.75 -20.59
N ASN A 36 -27.35 -11.61 -21.89
CA ASN A 36 -27.13 -10.36 -22.63
C ASN A 36 -28.32 -9.40 -22.50
N THR A 37 -28.04 -8.10 -22.55
CA THR A 37 -28.90 -7.17 -23.29
C THR A 37 -28.11 -5.99 -23.83
N ASP A 38 -28.03 -5.95 -25.17
CA ASP A 38 -27.74 -4.76 -25.97
C ASP A 38 -28.86 -3.73 -25.83
N LEU A 39 -28.51 -2.45 -25.75
CA LEU A 39 -29.40 -1.36 -26.15
C LEU A 39 -28.58 -0.16 -26.66
N ASP A 40 -28.98 0.28 -27.84
CA ASP A 40 -28.27 1.16 -28.77
C ASP A 40 -28.87 2.58 -28.77
N LYS A 41 -28.04 3.55 -29.18
CA LYS A 41 -28.32 4.83 -29.88
C LYS A 41 -28.29 6.20 -29.15
N THR A 42 -27.14 6.86 -29.43
CA THR A 42 -26.91 8.20 -30.05
C THR A 42 -27.17 9.49 -29.28
N ILE A 43 -26.13 10.34 -29.19
CA ILE A 43 -26.06 11.76 -29.64
C ILE A 43 -24.57 12.19 -29.69
N ASP A 44 -24.19 13.02 -30.69
CA ASP A 44 -22.86 13.55 -31.01
C ASP A 44 -22.06 14.12 -29.81
N GLU A 45 -20.98 13.44 -29.43
CA GLU A 45 -19.82 14.03 -28.76
C GLU A 45 -18.62 13.90 -29.72
N LYS A 46 -17.80 14.95 -29.88
CA LYS A 46 -16.53 14.84 -30.60
C LYS A 46 -15.81 13.59 -30.09
N ALA A 47 -15.55 12.63 -30.98
CA ALA A 47 -15.04 11.31 -30.67
C ALA A 47 -13.95 11.38 -29.59
N SER A 48 -14.33 11.11 -28.35
CA SER A 48 -13.43 11.12 -27.21
C SER A 48 -12.73 9.78 -27.18
N SER A 49 -11.41 9.81 -27.24
CA SER A 49 -10.61 8.60 -27.21
C SER A 49 -10.28 8.23 -25.76
N SER A 50 -10.54 6.98 -25.38
CA SER A 50 -10.19 6.42 -24.07
C SER A 50 -8.68 6.17 -23.95
N LEU A 51 -8.14 6.31 -22.75
CA LEU A 51 -6.73 6.08 -22.43
C LEU A 51 -6.38 4.58 -22.28
N ASP A 52 -7.15 3.66 -22.86
CA ASP A 52 -6.90 2.22 -22.77
C ASP A 52 -5.89 1.73 -23.82
N ILE A 53 -4.59 1.94 -23.54
CA ILE A 53 -3.48 1.58 -24.43
C ILE A 53 -2.36 0.95 -23.61
N ASP A 54 -1.81 -0.16 -24.12
CA ASP A 54 -0.59 -0.75 -23.57
C ASP A 54 0.61 0.21 -23.72
N PHE A 55 1.18 0.59 -22.59
CA PHE A 55 2.31 1.52 -22.50
C PHE A 55 3.64 0.83 -22.22
N SER A 56 3.66 -0.50 -22.03
CA SER A 56 4.86 -1.26 -21.65
C SER A 56 6.00 -1.11 -22.67
N SER A 57 5.66 -0.97 -23.95
CA SER A 57 6.60 -0.78 -25.06
C SER A 57 7.24 0.61 -25.09
N VAL A 58 6.61 1.63 -24.51
CA VAL A 58 7.08 3.03 -24.52
C VAL A 58 7.73 3.48 -23.21
N LEU A 59 7.84 2.57 -22.23
CA LEU A 59 8.61 2.80 -21.01
C LEU A 59 10.08 3.02 -21.36
N THR A 60 10.63 4.13 -20.87
CA THR A 60 12.07 4.43 -20.92
C THR A 60 12.87 3.42 -20.12
N ALA A 61 14.18 3.34 -20.37
CA ALA A 61 15.08 2.50 -19.58
C ALA A 61 15.03 2.86 -18.08
N GLN A 62 14.97 4.17 -17.76
CA GLN A 62 14.87 4.66 -16.39
C GLN A 62 13.55 4.22 -15.73
N GLU A 63 12.41 4.37 -16.42
CA GLU A 63 11.10 3.96 -15.87
C GLU A 63 11.03 2.45 -15.59
N LYS A 64 11.64 1.63 -16.46
CA LYS A 64 11.75 0.17 -16.23
C LYS A 64 12.62 -0.15 -15.03
N GLU A 65 13.73 0.57 -14.88
CA GLU A 65 14.63 0.44 -13.72
C GLU A 65 13.93 0.86 -12.42
N ASP A 66 13.19 1.97 -12.44
CA ASP A 66 12.44 2.48 -11.29
C ASP A 66 11.37 1.46 -10.85
N LEU A 67 10.59 0.91 -11.79
CA LEU A 67 9.59 -0.15 -11.51
C LEU A 67 10.21 -1.38 -10.85
N GLN A 68 11.41 -1.77 -11.27
CA GLN A 68 12.11 -2.93 -10.73
C GLN A 68 12.71 -2.66 -9.35
N LYS A 69 13.22 -1.44 -9.12
CA LYS A 69 14.00 -1.12 -7.91
C LYS A 69 13.16 -0.59 -6.76
N TYR A 70 12.03 0.08 -7.01
CA TYR A 70 11.29 0.71 -5.92
C TYR A 70 10.84 -0.25 -4.81
N PRO A 71 10.50 -1.54 -5.06
CA PRO A 71 10.17 -2.47 -3.96
C PRO A 71 11.37 -2.77 -3.06
N GLU A 72 12.59 -2.56 -3.54
CA GLU A 72 13.85 -2.71 -2.80
C GLU A 72 14.18 -1.49 -1.93
N GLU A 73 13.54 -0.35 -2.14
CA GLU A 73 13.65 0.84 -1.28
C GLU A 73 12.93 0.66 0.07
N ILE A 74 12.08 -0.37 0.14
CA ILE A 74 11.32 -0.74 1.32
C ILE A 74 12.00 -1.91 2.03
N ALA A 75 12.27 -1.72 3.31
CA ALA A 75 12.66 -2.78 4.23
C ALA A 75 11.51 -3.06 5.20
N SER A 76 11.16 -4.33 5.36
CA SER A 76 10.19 -4.73 6.38
C SER A 76 10.52 -6.10 6.97
N PHE A 77 10.14 -6.29 8.23
CA PHE A 77 10.46 -7.49 8.99
C PHE A 77 9.45 -7.70 10.11
N ILE A 78 9.01 -8.95 10.29
CA ILE A 78 8.26 -9.39 11.48
C ILE A 78 9.23 -10.18 12.35
N TRP A 79 9.40 -9.74 13.59
CA TRP A 79 10.29 -10.37 14.55
C TRP A 79 9.50 -10.92 15.74
N PRO A 80 9.48 -12.25 15.98
CA PRO A 80 9.01 -12.79 17.25
C PRO A 80 10.03 -12.54 18.36
N VAL A 81 9.59 -11.95 19.46
CA VAL A 81 10.43 -11.54 20.58
C VAL A 81 9.93 -12.17 21.87
N TYR A 82 10.81 -12.94 22.50
CA TYR A 82 10.58 -13.50 23.82
C TYR A 82 11.26 -12.64 24.88
N GLN A 83 10.66 -12.60 26.07
CA GLN A 83 11.19 -11.84 27.20
C GLN A 83 12.64 -12.25 27.50
N SER A 84 13.58 -11.31 27.39
CA SER A 84 15.03 -11.54 27.45
C SER A 84 15.80 -10.25 27.73
N CYS A 85 16.97 -10.32 28.38
CA CYS A 85 17.68 -9.12 28.82
C CYS A 85 18.16 -8.20 27.67
N SER A 86 18.64 -8.76 26.56
CA SER A 86 19.00 -8.01 25.35
C SER A 86 19.06 -8.94 24.16
N THR A 87 18.34 -8.61 23.08
CA THR A 87 18.24 -9.44 21.89
C THR A 87 18.31 -8.58 20.64
N TRP A 88 18.88 -9.14 19.58
CA TRP A 88 19.03 -8.51 18.28
C TRP A 88 18.33 -9.34 17.22
N SER A 89 17.63 -8.68 16.30
CA SER A 89 17.11 -9.34 15.12
C SER A 89 18.27 -9.70 14.17
N THR A 90 18.00 -10.60 13.22
CA THR A 90 18.80 -10.65 11.99
C THR A 90 18.73 -9.31 11.28
N LYS A 91 19.77 -9.00 10.49
CA LYS A 91 19.71 -7.83 9.62
C LYS A 91 18.69 -8.06 8.50
N PHE A 92 18.07 -7.00 8.02
CA PHE A 92 17.02 -7.06 7.00
C PHE A 92 17.01 -5.82 6.10
N GLY A 93 16.19 -5.88 5.05
CA GLY A 93 16.15 -4.88 3.98
C GLY A 93 17.25 -5.05 2.95
N ASN A 94 17.23 -4.22 1.92
CA ASN A 94 18.25 -4.23 0.88
C ASN A 94 19.64 -3.97 1.49
N LYS A 95 20.63 -4.77 1.08
CA LYS A 95 22.01 -4.75 1.61
C LYS A 95 22.12 -4.91 3.14
N GLU A 96 21.11 -5.52 3.78
CA GLU A 96 21.11 -5.79 5.23
C GLU A 96 21.32 -4.52 6.08
N LEU A 97 20.76 -3.39 5.64
CA LEU A 97 21.02 -2.09 6.26
C LEU A 97 20.29 -1.88 7.59
N PHE A 98 19.27 -2.67 7.90
CA PHE A 98 18.46 -2.50 9.11
C PHE A 98 18.69 -3.62 10.11
N GLN A 99 18.66 -3.28 11.40
CA GLN A 99 18.66 -4.26 12.48
C GLN A 99 17.87 -3.73 13.68
N GLN A 100 17.07 -4.60 14.30
CA GLN A 100 16.33 -4.26 15.51
C GLN A 100 17.11 -4.73 16.75
N GLN A 101 17.02 -3.95 17.81
CA GLN A 101 17.52 -4.29 19.14
C GLN A 101 16.39 -4.11 20.14
N ILE A 102 16.25 -5.08 21.05
CA ILE A 102 15.38 -4.97 22.20
C ILE A 102 16.17 -5.19 23.47
N ASN A 103 15.93 -4.36 24.46
CA ASN A 103 16.36 -4.63 25.83
C ASN A 103 15.10 -4.68 26.69
N SER A 104 14.80 -5.85 27.25
CA SER A 104 13.66 -6.01 28.16
C SER A 104 14.13 -6.13 29.60
N HIS A 105 13.37 -5.54 30.50
CA HIS A 105 13.60 -5.60 31.93
C HIS A 105 12.67 -6.65 32.54
N ILE A 106 13.26 -7.79 32.94
CA ILE A 106 12.50 -8.96 33.44
C ILE A 106 11.56 -8.56 34.59
N SER A 107 11.98 -7.64 35.46
CA SER A 107 11.21 -7.24 36.65
C SER A 107 10.08 -6.24 36.37
N SER A 108 10.18 -5.39 35.34
CA SER A 108 9.18 -4.34 35.08
C SER A 108 8.26 -4.64 33.90
N ARG A 109 8.49 -5.72 33.14
CA ARG A 109 7.81 -6.02 31.86
C ARG A 109 7.93 -4.90 30.82
N ALA A 110 8.78 -3.91 31.08
CA ALA A 110 9.10 -2.84 30.15
C ALA A 110 10.19 -3.31 29.18
N PHE A 111 10.13 -2.82 27.96
CA PHE A 111 11.20 -3.02 26.98
C PHE A 111 11.48 -1.72 26.24
N THR A 112 12.74 -1.58 25.85
CA THR A 112 13.16 -0.58 24.88
C THR A 112 13.38 -1.26 23.56
N TRP A 113 12.91 -0.64 22.48
CA TRP A 113 13.16 -1.08 21.13
C TRP A 113 13.94 -0.01 20.39
N THR A 114 14.87 -0.42 19.54
CA THR A 114 15.68 0.48 18.71
C THR A 114 15.84 -0.11 17.33
N LEU A 115 15.59 0.70 16.30
CA LEU A 115 15.99 0.39 14.93
C LEU A 115 17.32 1.04 14.62
N HIS A 116 18.27 0.25 14.15
CA HIS A 116 19.58 0.71 13.67
C HIS A 116 19.59 0.69 12.14
N TYR A 117 20.19 1.72 11.54
CA TYR A 117 20.34 1.84 10.10
C TYR A 117 21.79 2.13 9.68
N GLY A 118 22.31 1.27 8.82
CA GLY A 118 23.68 1.31 8.32
C GLY A 118 23.90 2.22 7.10
N GLY A 119 22.85 2.71 6.44
CA GLY A 119 22.95 3.42 5.15
C GLY A 119 23.17 4.93 5.26
N GLN A 120 23.03 5.67 4.16
CA GLN A 120 23.24 7.12 4.10
C GLN A 120 22.08 7.88 4.75
N ILE A 121 22.42 8.96 5.46
CA ILE A 121 21.44 9.80 6.20
C ILE A 121 21.31 11.21 5.62
N GLU A 122 22.38 11.78 5.07
CA GLU A 122 22.39 13.15 4.59
C GLU A 122 21.62 13.27 3.27
N GLY A 123 20.60 14.12 3.25
CA GLY A 123 19.73 14.28 2.08
C GLY A 123 18.79 13.10 1.84
N TYR A 124 18.46 12.34 2.89
CA TYR A 124 17.48 11.26 2.85
C TYR A 124 16.38 11.46 3.89
N LEU A 125 15.14 11.12 3.51
CA LEU A 125 13.97 11.05 4.38
C LEU A 125 13.70 9.60 4.77
N ALA A 126 13.12 9.42 5.95
CA ALA A 126 12.71 8.14 6.51
C ALA A 126 11.23 8.15 6.88
N ASN A 127 10.50 7.18 6.34
CA ASN A 127 9.14 6.85 6.74
C ASN A 127 9.18 5.50 7.43
N LEU A 128 8.97 5.49 8.75
CA LEU A 128 9.03 4.28 9.58
C LEU A 128 7.69 4.03 10.24
N ARG A 129 7.21 2.80 10.17
CA ARG A 129 6.04 2.31 10.87
C ARG A 129 6.45 1.10 11.69
N VAL A 130 6.17 1.16 12.99
CA VAL A 130 6.48 0.08 13.92
C VAL A 130 5.18 -0.32 14.60
N ARG A 131 4.88 -1.61 14.59
CA ARG A 131 3.70 -2.18 15.23
C ARG A 131 4.12 -3.33 16.15
N TYR A 132 3.64 -3.30 17.38
CA TYR A 132 3.73 -4.43 18.30
C TYR A 132 2.38 -5.15 18.32
N VAL A 133 2.43 -6.47 18.27
CA VAL A 133 1.26 -7.34 18.33
C VAL A 133 1.54 -8.44 19.34
N GLY A 134 0.68 -8.55 20.35
CA GLY A 134 0.73 -9.57 21.39
C GLY A 134 -0.67 -9.84 21.94
N LYS A 135 -0.81 -10.78 22.87
CA LYS A 135 -2.13 -11.19 23.41
C LYS A 135 -2.84 -10.06 24.14
N ALA A 136 -2.08 -9.14 24.72
CA ALA A 136 -2.60 -7.94 25.38
C ALA A 136 -3.14 -6.88 24.40
N GLY A 137 -2.98 -7.08 23.09
CA GLY A 137 -3.43 -6.17 22.03
C GLY A 137 -2.28 -5.73 21.11
N SER A 138 -2.55 -4.67 20.35
CA SER A 138 -1.57 -4.08 19.43
C SER A 138 -1.35 -2.60 19.72
N CYS A 139 -0.15 -2.11 19.41
CA CYS A 139 0.12 -0.69 19.39
C CYS A 139 1.02 -0.32 18.21
N GLU A 140 0.95 0.93 17.79
CA GLU A 140 1.61 1.39 16.58
C GLU A 140 2.22 2.78 16.78
N ARG A 141 3.37 3.01 16.15
CA ARG A 141 4.01 4.31 16.01
C ARG A 141 4.47 4.51 14.57
N ARG A 142 4.40 5.77 14.14
CA ARG A 142 4.93 6.24 12.86
C ARG A 142 5.97 7.31 13.10
N TYR A 143 6.93 7.39 12.19
CA TYR A 143 7.92 8.46 12.10
C TYR A 143 8.04 8.87 10.63
N GLU A 144 8.00 10.16 10.38
CA GLU A 144 8.28 10.79 9.09
C GLU A 144 9.23 11.96 9.35
N GLY A 145 10.36 11.98 8.66
CA GLY A 145 11.38 13.00 8.86
C GLY A 145 12.72 12.61 8.28
N ASP A 146 13.78 13.29 8.72
CA ASP A 146 15.14 13.02 8.25
C ASP A 146 15.60 11.59 8.61
N ALA A 147 16.37 10.97 7.72
CA ALA A 147 16.97 9.68 8.01
C ALA A 147 17.98 9.80 9.16
N MET A 148 17.93 8.86 10.10
CA MET A 148 18.81 8.81 11.27
C MET A 148 19.53 7.46 11.32
N LYS A 149 20.63 7.39 12.08
CA LYS A 149 21.30 6.09 12.31
C LYS A 149 20.53 5.20 13.29
N LYS A 150 19.68 5.79 14.14
CA LYS A 150 18.95 5.10 15.20
C LYS A 150 17.60 5.76 15.43
N TRP A 151 16.56 4.94 15.61
CA TRP A 151 15.24 5.39 16.05
C TRP A 151 14.82 4.65 17.31
N VAL A 152 14.38 5.42 18.30
CA VAL A 152 13.83 4.93 19.57
C VAL A 152 12.42 5.52 19.71
N PRO A 153 11.37 4.82 19.25
CA PRO A 153 10.00 5.26 19.36
C PRO A 153 9.61 5.31 20.84
N ASN A 154 9.12 6.46 21.27
CA ASN A 154 8.58 6.60 22.61
C ASN A 154 7.13 6.08 22.62
N PHE A 155 6.93 4.89 23.16
CA PHE A 155 5.60 4.38 23.47
C PHE A 155 5.25 4.88 24.88
N ASN A 156 4.52 6.00 24.97
CA ASN A 156 4.07 6.63 26.22
C ASN A 156 3.04 5.78 27.01
N GLY A 157 3.32 4.50 27.22
CA GLY A 157 2.50 3.53 27.94
C GLY A 157 3.38 2.33 28.27
N GLU A 158 4.22 2.46 29.29
CA GLU A 158 5.12 1.41 29.79
C GLU A 158 4.36 0.25 30.45
N GLU A 159 3.32 -0.35 29.86
CA GLU A 159 2.43 -1.21 30.65
C GLU A 159 2.11 -2.55 29.97
N LYS A 160 2.95 -3.55 30.28
CA LYS A 160 2.62 -4.99 30.37
C LYS A 160 2.20 -5.71 29.07
N MET A 161 2.89 -5.51 27.95
CA MET A 161 2.62 -6.33 26.75
C MET A 161 3.16 -7.76 26.83
N PHE A 162 4.20 -8.01 27.63
CA PHE A 162 4.65 -9.37 27.90
C PHE A 162 3.71 -10.01 28.93
N GLY A 163 2.82 -10.88 28.44
CA GLY A 163 2.28 -11.97 29.26
C GLY A 163 3.39 -12.96 29.63
N ASP A 164 3.15 -13.80 30.62
CA ASP A 164 4.12 -14.83 30.98
C ASP A 164 4.21 -15.86 29.83
N MET A 165 5.39 -15.94 29.17
CA MET A 165 5.81 -16.94 28.18
C MET A 165 5.34 -16.82 26.71
N GLU A 166 4.62 -15.77 26.30
CA GLU A 166 4.21 -15.58 24.90
C GLU A 166 5.10 -14.57 24.15
N PRO A 167 5.40 -14.79 22.85
CA PRO A 167 6.15 -13.84 22.05
C PRO A 167 5.33 -12.59 21.76
N ILE A 168 6.01 -11.44 21.71
CA ILE A 168 5.50 -10.24 21.05
C ILE A 168 6.04 -10.23 19.63
N TYR A 169 5.17 -10.00 18.65
CA TYR A 169 5.57 -9.79 17.28
C TYR A 169 5.80 -8.30 17.03
N ILE A 170 6.98 -7.99 16.51
CA ILE A 170 7.34 -6.63 16.10
C ILE A 170 7.39 -6.58 14.60
N TYR A 171 6.42 -5.89 14.02
CA TYR A 171 6.41 -5.52 12.62
C TYR A 171 7.09 -4.17 12.44
N VAL A 172 8.05 -4.11 11.53
CA VAL A 172 8.68 -2.88 11.07
C VAL A 172 8.47 -2.75 9.58
N TYR A 173 8.11 -1.55 9.16
CA TYR A 173 8.16 -1.07 7.79
C TYR A 173 9.00 0.19 7.75
N ALA A 174 9.99 0.22 6.85
CA ALA A 174 10.92 1.31 6.70
C ALA A 174 11.11 1.63 5.22
N ARG A 175 10.87 2.88 4.84
CA ARG A 175 11.28 3.45 3.55
C ARG A 175 12.34 4.50 3.80
N ILE A 176 13.47 4.41 3.10
CA ILE A 176 14.49 5.47 3.07
C ILE A 176 14.61 5.94 1.63
N GLN A 177 14.30 7.21 1.40
CA GLN A 177 14.29 7.79 0.07
C GLN A 177 15.11 9.07 0.05
N LYS A 178 15.74 9.37 -1.10
CA LYS A 178 16.49 10.62 -1.25
C LYS A 178 15.50 11.79 -1.19
N CYS A 179 15.87 12.87 -0.50
CA CYS A 179 15.08 14.09 -0.51
C CYS A 179 14.90 14.55 -1.96
N PRO A 180 13.66 14.75 -2.43
CA PRO A 180 13.45 15.36 -3.73
C PRO A 180 14.11 16.75 -3.73
N PRO A 181 14.72 17.16 -4.86
CA PRO A 181 15.32 18.49 -4.95
C PRO A 181 14.26 19.55 -4.64
N GLU A 182 14.67 20.64 -3.99
CA GLU A 182 13.76 21.75 -3.73
C GLU A 182 13.20 22.27 -5.05
N VAL A 183 11.88 22.14 -5.21
CA VAL A 183 11.16 22.70 -6.35
C VAL A 183 11.33 24.21 -6.28
N THR A 184 12.03 24.77 -7.26
CA THR A 184 12.28 26.22 -7.33
C THR A 184 10.94 26.98 -7.26
N PRO A 185 10.89 28.18 -6.64
CA PRO A 185 9.66 28.96 -6.51
C PRO A 185 8.96 29.19 -7.86
N TRP A 186 9.73 29.34 -8.94
CA TRP A 186 9.18 29.50 -10.29
C TRP A 186 8.44 28.24 -10.78
N ILE A 187 8.94 27.02 -10.53
CA ILE A 187 8.24 25.78 -10.91
C ILE A 187 6.94 25.65 -10.11
N LYS A 188 6.94 26.05 -8.83
CA LYS A 188 5.71 26.10 -8.05
C LYS A 188 4.73 27.10 -8.65
N GLU A 189 5.13 28.34 -8.92
CA GLU A 189 4.25 29.33 -9.56
C GLU A 189 3.81 28.89 -10.96
N MET A 190 4.64 28.15 -11.69
CA MET A 190 4.29 27.61 -12.99
C MET A 190 3.23 26.51 -12.85
N VAL A 191 3.33 25.59 -11.89
CA VAL A 191 2.41 24.44 -11.72
C VAL A 191 1.13 24.86 -10.97
N PHE A 192 1.25 25.71 -9.96
CA PHE A 192 0.14 26.17 -9.09
C PHE A 192 -0.49 27.49 -9.56
N GLY A 193 0.16 28.24 -10.44
CA GLY A 193 -0.37 29.49 -10.95
C GLY A 193 -1.51 29.28 -11.94
N HIS A 194 -2.42 30.24 -12.03
CA HIS A 194 -3.54 30.26 -12.99
C HIS A 194 -3.11 30.18 -14.47
N ASN A 195 -1.80 30.26 -14.75
CA ASN A 195 -1.23 30.31 -16.09
C ASN A 195 -0.81 28.94 -16.65
N TYR A 196 -0.64 27.90 -15.83
CA TYR A 196 -0.22 26.59 -16.34
C TYR A 196 -1.21 26.00 -17.33
N TYR A 197 -2.48 26.02 -16.92
CA TYR A 197 -3.59 25.49 -17.67
C TYR A 197 -4.01 26.40 -18.84
N ASN A 198 -3.33 27.55 -19.02
CA ASN A 198 -3.56 28.48 -20.14
C ASN A 198 -2.75 28.11 -21.40
N PHE A 199 -1.77 27.21 -21.29
CA PHE A 199 -0.94 26.75 -22.43
C PHE A 199 -1.25 25.31 -22.87
N GLY A 200 -2.38 24.75 -22.45
CA GLY A 200 -2.76 23.38 -22.79
C GLY A 200 -3.18 23.22 -24.25
N ASP A 201 -2.58 22.25 -24.93
CA ASP A 201 -2.92 21.79 -26.29
C ASP A 201 -3.75 20.49 -26.29
N VAL A 202 -4.12 20.00 -25.09
CA VAL A 202 -5.06 18.89 -24.89
C VAL A 202 -5.97 19.17 -23.68
N THR A 203 -7.23 18.74 -23.78
CA THR A 203 -8.20 18.75 -22.68
C THR A 203 -8.37 17.32 -22.14
N VAL A 204 -8.10 17.12 -20.86
CA VAL A 204 -8.44 15.88 -20.14
C VAL A 204 -9.79 16.08 -19.45
N LYS A 205 -10.80 15.31 -19.85
CA LYS A 205 -12.13 15.29 -19.25
C LYS A 205 -12.19 14.20 -18.18
N CYS A 206 -12.48 14.62 -16.95
CA CYS A 206 -12.70 13.78 -15.78
C CYS A 206 -14.19 13.76 -15.44
N LYS A 207 -14.58 12.98 -14.42
CA LYS A 207 -15.98 12.78 -14.02
C LYS A 207 -16.76 14.08 -13.76
N ASP A 208 -16.12 15.06 -13.14
CA ASP A 208 -16.74 16.28 -12.60
C ASP A 208 -16.19 17.58 -13.20
N GLY A 209 -15.28 17.48 -14.18
CA GLY A 209 -14.67 18.65 -14.77
C GLY A 209 -13.62 18.32 -15.82
N GLU A 210 -12.97 19.37 -16.32
CA GLU A 210 -11.94 19.24 -17.34
C GLU A 210 -10.67 20.01 -16.97
N LEU A 211 -9.53 19.51 -17.45
CA LEU A 211 -8.21 20.13 -17.31
C LEU A 211 -7.60 20.37 -18.68
N LYS A 212 -7.24 21.62 -18.99
CA LYS A 212 -6.41 21.93 -20.14
C LYS A 212 -4.94 21.81 -19.75
N VAL A 213 -4.19 20.92 -20.38
CA VAL A 213 -2.78 20.65 -20.04
C VAL A 213 -1.98 20.41 -21.32
N SER A 214 -0.65 20.47 -21.26
CA SER A 214 0.18 20.20 -22.44
C SER A 214 0.38 18.70 -22.67
N LYS A 215 0.25 18.25 -23.93
CA LYS A 215 0.59 16.89 -24.39
C LYS A 215 2.02 16.52 -24.02
N SER A 216 2.94 17.46 -24.18
CA SER A 216 4.38 17.26 -23.88
C SER A 216 4.61 16.90 -22.42
N VAL A 217 3.90 17.58 -21.51
CA VAL A 217 3.96 17.33 -20.07
C VAL A 217 3.38 15.97 -19.74
N LEU A 218 2.18 15.68 -20.27
CA LEU A 218 1.54 14.40 -20.00
C LEU A 218 2.38 13.24 -20.53
N ALA A 219 2.96 13.38 -21.73
CA ALA A 219 3.83 12.38 -22.34
C ALA A 219 5.17 12.22 -21.60
N GLU A 220 5.69 13.27 -20.97
CA GLU A 220 6.92 13.21 -20.19
C GLU A 220 6.73 12.34 -18.96
N PHE A 221 5.67 12.59 -18.19
CA PHE A 221 5.49 11.98 -16.87
C PHE A 221 4.64 10.71 -16.87
N PHE A 222 3.73 10.56 -17.83
CA PHE A 222 2.76 9.47 -17.85
C PHE A 222 2.95 8.63 -19.11
N PRO A 223 3.58 7.44 -19.00
CA PRO A 223 3.81 6.56 -20.14
C PRO A 223 2.55 6.24 -20.95
N ARG A 224 1.39 6.14 -20.31
CA ARG A 224 0.13 5.87 -21.01
C ARG A 224 -0.29 7.01 -21.93
N PHE A 225 -0.12 8.25 -21.49
CA PHE A 225 -0.29 9.41 -22.36
C PHE A 225 0.77 9.49 -23.46
N ARG A 226 2.01 9.12 -23.17
CA ARG A 226 3.07 9.02 -24.20
C ARG A 226 2.67 8.04 -25.31
N ALA A 227 2.24 6.83 -24.96
CA ALA A 227 1.75 5.83 -25.90
C ALA A 227 0.55 6.35 -26.70
N PHE A 228 -0.38 7.00 -26.00
CA PHE A 228 -1.57 7.58 -26.60
C PHE A 228 -1.25 8.64 -27.66
N PHE A 229 -0.40 9.61 -27.36
CA PHE A 229 -0.07 10.67 -28.32
C PHE A 229 0.81 10.19 -29.48
N VAL A 230 1.57 9.11 -29.31
CA VAL A 230 2.26 8.45 -30.43
C VAL A 230 1.25 7.82 -31.39
N ARG A 231 0.20 7.19 -30.85
CA ARG A 231 -0.83 6.52 -31.66
C ARG A 231 -1.85 7.49 -32.25
N TYR A 232 -2.21 8.53 -31.50
CA TYR A 232 -3.25 9.50 -31.82
C TYR A 232 -2.73 10.94 -31.67
N PRO A 233 -1.78 11.38 -32.52
CA PRO A 233 -1.12 12.69 -32.39
C PRO A 233 -2.08 13.87 -32.56
N GLU A 234 -3.13 13.72 -33.37
CA GLU A 234 -4.13 14.76 -33.65
C GLU A 234 -5.14 14.93 -32.51
N GLU A 235 -5.24 13.94 -31.60
CA GLU A 235 -6.27 13.93 -30.58
C GLU A 235 -5.99 15.00 -29.52
N ASN A 236 -6.96 15.86 -29.27
CA ASN A 236 -6.83 16.98 -28.34
C ASN A 236 -7.86 16.94 -27.21
N GLN A 237 -8.64 15.85 -27.12
CA GLN A 237 -9.50 15.57 -25.97
C GLN A 237 -9.31 14.12 -25.54
N ILE A 238 -9.07 13.91 -24.24
CA ILE A 238 -8.91 12.58 -23.65
C ILE A 238 -9.91 12.45 -22.52
N LEU A 239 -10.53 11.29 -22.44
CA LEU A 239 -11.57 11.02 -21.46
C LEU A 239 -11.08 10.01 -20.41
N ILE A 240 -11.27 10.37 -19.15
CA ILE A 240 -10.96 9.54 -17.97
C ILE A 240 -12.18 9.56 -17.02
N GLU A 241 -13.27 8.91 -17.44
CA GLU A 241 -14.62 8.99 -16.83
C GLU A 241 -14.69 8.60 -15.35
N ASN A 242 -13.80 7.72 -14.90
CA ASN A 242 -13.91 7.09 -13.59
C ASN A 242 -13.28 7.89 -12.44
N PHE A 243 -12.62 9.03 -12.73
CA PHE A 243 -11.84 9.75 -11.74
C PHE A 243 -12.29 11.20 -11.60
N TRP A 244 -12.22 11.69 -10.37
CA TRP A 244 -12.43 13.10 -10.06
C TRP A 244 -11.25 13.94 -10.55
N LEU A 245 -11.54 15.14 -11.02
CA LEU A 245 -10.56 16.08 -11.56
C LEU A 245 -9.45 16.40 -10.55
N ASP A 246 -9.79 16.49 -9.27
CA ASP A 246 -8.82 16.82 -8.22
C ASP A 246 -7.81 15.69 -7.98
N GLY A 247 -8.23 14.42 -8.03
CA GLY A 247 -7.31 13.28 -7.99
C GLY A 247 -6.32 13.28 -9.17
N PHE A 248 -6.79 13.63 -10.37
CA PHE A 248 -5.92 13.79 -11.54
C PHE A 248 -4.92 14.95 -11.36
N LYS A 249 -5.36 16.11 -10.86
CA LYS A 249 -4.46 17.23 -10.56
C LYS A 249 -3.40 16.84 -9.53
N MET A 250 -3.77 16.09 -8.49
CA MET A 250 -2.82 15.60 -7.49
C MET A 250 -1.75 14.70 -8.12
N ALA A 251 -2.13 13.80 -9.03
CA ALA A 251 -1.17 12.96 -9.74
C ALA A 251 -0.20 13.80 -10.59
N VAL A 252 -0.71 14.80 -11.33
CA VAL A 252 0.11 15.74 -12.10
C VAL A 252 1.05 16.52 -11.18
N GLU A 253 0.55 17.08 -10.09
CA GLU A 253 1.33 17.83 -9.10
C GLU A 253 2.47 17.00 -8.52
N PHE A 254 2.19 15.75 -8.14
CA PHE A 254 3.21 14.85 -7.63
C PHE A 254 4.30 14.58 -8.66
N MET A 255 3.95 14.35 -9.92
CA MET A 255 4.93 14.06 -10.95
C MET A 255 5.90 15.23 -11.17
N TRP A 256 5.42 16.46 -11.03
CA TRP A 256 6.24 17.66 -11.11
C TRP A 256 7.08 17.93 -9.87
N THR A 257 6.46 17.81 -8.70
CA THR A 257 7.05 18.30 -7.46
C THR A 257 7.84 17.22 -6.71
N ARG A 258 7.54 15.94 -6.98
CA ARG A 258 8.01 14.77 -6.24
C ARG A 258 7.79 14.88 -4.73
N LYS A 259 6.86 15.74 -4.31
CA LYS A 259 6.51 15.90 -2.90
C LYS A 259 5.58 14.77 -2.48
N PRO A 260 5.86 14.09 -1.36
CA PRO A 260 4.94 13.11 -0.80
C PRO A 260 3.56 13.73 -0.55
N PHE A 261 2.51 12.94 -0.76
CA PHE A 261 1.16 13.35 -0.46
C PHE A 261 0.94 13.45 1.05
N GLU A 262 0.06 14.35 1.46
CA GLU A 262 -0.54 14.27 2.79
C GLU A 262 -1.55 13.13 2.81
N TRP A 263 -1.49 12.23 3.79
CA TRP A 263 -2.26 10.99 3.76
C TRP A 263 -3.79 11.19 3.71
N TRP A 264 -4.30 12.29 4.26
CA TRP A 264 -5.72 12.62 4.23
C TRP A 264 -6.22 13.13 2.87
N THR A 265 -5.30 13.36 1.92
CA THR A 265 -5.64 13.82 0.57
C THR A 265 -5.81 12.68 -0.42
N ILE A 266 -5.33 11.47 -0.10
CA ILE A 266 -5.42 10.30 -0.98
C ILE A 266 -6.78 9.63 -0.78
N GLY A 267 -7.66 9.77 -1.78
CA GLY A 267 -8.92 9.03 -1.88
C GLY A 267 -8.73 7.62 -2.44
N ASP A 268 -9.68 6.70 -2.19
CA ASP A 268 -9.64 5.28 -2.57
C ASP A 268 -9.40 5.05 -4.08
N GLU A 269 -9.81 5.99 -4.93
CA GLU A 269 -9.63 5.96 -6.37
C GLU A 269 -8.15 6.12 -6.82
N MET A 270 -7.25 6.53 -5.93
CA MET A 270 -5.87 6.85 -6.32
C MET A 270 -5.05 5.62 -6.73
N MET A 271 -5.38 4.43 -6.21
CA MET A 271 -4.76 3.19 -6.70
C MET A 271 -5.11 2.94 -8.17
N ASP A 272 -6.40 3.05 -8.51
CA ASP A 272 -6.90 2.87 -9.87
C ASP A 272 -6.34 3.94 -10.81
N LEU A 273 -6.22 5.17 -10.31
CA LEU A 273 -5.63 6.26 -11.08
C LEU A 273 -4.16 5.97 -11.38
N ALA A 274 -3.41 5.42 -10.41
CA ALA A 274 -2.00 5.07 -10.61
C ALA A 274 -1.83 4.00 -11.71
N GLU A 275 -2.71 3.02 -11.76
CA GLU A 275 -2.77 2.02 -12.83
C GLU A 275 -3.04 2.67 -14.19
N VAL A 276 -4.09 3.49 -14.26
CA VAL A 276 -4.54 4.16 -15.49
C VAL A 276 -3.48 5.10 -16.04
N LEU A 277 -2.74 5.78 -15.18
CA LEU A 277 -1.68 6.70 -15.59
C LEU A 277 -0.39 5.97 -15.94
N GLY A 278 -0.16 4.79 -15.36
CA GLY A 278 1.01 3.94 -15.64
C GLY A 278 2.35 4.60 -15.31
N ALA A 279 2.37 5.56 -14.39
CA ALA A 279 3.57 6.30 -14.02
C ALA A 279 4.29 5.62 -12.83
N PRO A 280 5.48 5.03 -13.03
CA PRO A 280 6.17 4.23 -12.01
C PRO A 280 6.35 4.92 -10.66
N ALA A 281 6.82 6.17 -10.70
CA ALA A 281 7.07 6.92 -9.47
C ALA A 281 5.78 7.29 -8.73
N PHE A 282 4.68 7.51 -9.46
CA PHE A 282 3.36 7.75 -8.84
C PHE A 282 2.81 6.46 -8.26
N MET A 283 2.91 5.34 -8.99
CA MET A 283 2.57 4.02 -8.48
C MET A 283 3.36 3.70 -7.20
N ALA A 284 4.68 3.89 -7.19
CA ALA A 284 5.52 3.65 -6.01
C ALA A 284 5.12 4.51 -4.80
N GLU A 285 4.73 5.76 -5.03
CA GLU A 285 4.24 6.63 -3.96
C GLU A 285 2.88 6.19 -3.42
N ILE A 286 1.93 5.86 -4.30
CA ILE A 286 0.62 5.33 -3.91
C ILE A 286 0.77 4.00 -3.15
N ASP A 287 1.58 3.09 -3.68
CA ASP A 287 1.94 1.80 -3.06
C ASP A 287 2.49 2.01 -1.63
N HIS A 288 3.40 2.97 -1.46
CA HIS A 288 3.93 3.37 -0.17
C HIS A 288 2.86 3.95 0.77
N GLN A 289 2.09 4.95 0.33
CA GLN A 289 1.16 5.69 1.18
C GLN A 289 0.06 4.79 1.73
N TYR A 290 -0.54 3.94 0.88
CA TYR A 290 -1.52 2.96 1.34
C TYR A 290 -0.90 1.92 2.27
N THR A 291 0.35 1.54 2.07
CA THR A 291 1.04 0.62 2.99
C THR A 291 1.31 1.28 4.35
N PHE A 292 1.79 2.52 4.34
CA PHE A 292 2.21 3.25 5.54
C PHE A 292 1.01 3.65 6.42
N TRP A 293 -0.11 4.00 5.80
CA TRP A 293 -1.33 4.44 6.48
C TRP A 293 -2.43 3.38 6.59
N ALA A 294 -2.22 2.15 6.08
CA ALA A 294 -3.21 1.07 6.14
C ALA A 294 -3.74 0.85 7.57
N LYS A 295 -5.06 0.89 7.71
CA LYS A 295 -5.79 0.50 8.92
C LYS A 295 -6.11 -0.99 8.86
N GLN A 296 -6.22 -1.62 10.04
CA GLN A 296 -6.48 -3.05 10.15
C GLN A 296 -7.76 -3.48 9.44
N SER A 297 -8.83 -2.67 9.56
CA SER A 297 -10.10 -2.88 8.87
C SER A 297 -9.99 -2.98 7.34
N ASN A 298 -8.91 -2.45 6.76
CA ASN A 298 -8.72 -2.36 5.32
C ASN A 298 -7.67 -3.34 4.79
N PHE A 299 -7.03 -4.18 5.63
CA PHE A 299 -5.95 -5.07 5.19
C PHE A 299 -6.40 -6.04 4.10
N ALA A 300 -7.55 -6.70 4.27
CA ALA A 300 -8.09 -7.63 3.28
C ALA A 300 -8.42 -6.95 1.94
N ARG A 301 -9.09 -5.79 2.00
CA ARG A 301 -9.48 -5.03 0.79
C ARG A 301 -8.26 -4.48 0.04
N ASN A 302 -7.29 -3.94 0.78
CA ASN A 302 -6.05 -3.45 0.19
C ASN A 302 -5.23 -4.59 -0.43
N LEU A 303 -5.23 -5.79 0.16
CA LEU A 303 -4.55 -6.95 -0.40
C LEU A 303 -5.13 -7.37 -1.76
N LEU A 304 -6.46 -7.43 -1.87
CA LEU A 304 -7.14 -7.73 -3.14
C LEU A 304 -6.78 -6.68 -4.18
N LYS A 305 -6.99 -5.40 -3.85
CA LYS A 305 -6.75 -4.28 -4.77
C LYS A 305 -5.30 -4.20 -5.25
N ALA A 306 -4.35 -4.42 -4.34
CA ALA A 306 -2.92 -4.47 -4.68
C ALA A 306 -2.57 -5.64 -5.60
N SER A 307 -3.29 -6.76 -5.48
CA SER A 307 -3.09 -7.94 -6.34
C SER A 307 -3.64 -7.74 -7.75
N GLU A 308 -4.78 -7.05 -7.87
CA GLU A 308 -5.40 -6.71 -9.16
C GLU A 308 -4.56 -5.70 -9.94
N ILE A 309 -4.14 -4.62 -9.27
CA ILE A 309 -3.41 -3.51 -9.90
C ILE A 309 -1.92 -3.81 -10.10
N GLY A 310 -1.37 -4.74 -9.32
CA GLY A 310 0.06 -5.03 -9.32
C GLY A 310 0.86 -4.01 -8.52
N LEU A 311 0.47 -3.75 -7.27
CA LEU A 311 1.19 -2.93 -6.29
C LEU A 311 2.00 -3.86 -5.33
N PRO A 312 3.23 -4.27 -5.70
CA PRO A 312 3.99 -5.29 -4.99
C PRO A 312 4.32 -4.97 -3.54
N VAL A 313 4.53 -3.71 -3.16
CA VAL A 313 4.85 -3.38 -1.76
C VAL A 313 3.61 -3.57 -0.90
N LEU A 314 2.49 -2.98 -1.29
CA LEU A 314 1.21 -3.03 -0.59
C LEU A 314 0.74 -4.47 -0.52
N LYS A 315 0.79 -5.22 -1.63
CA LYS A 315 0.46 -6.64 -1.62
C LYS A 315 1.28 -7.38 -0.56
N ARG A 316 2.61 -7.34 -0.66
CA ARG A 316 3.53 -8.04 0.26
C ARG A 316 3.33 -7.65 1.72
N GLU A 317 3.10 -6.37 2.00
CA GLU A 317 2.92 -5.90 3.39
C GLU A 317 1.51 -6.17 3.92
N MET A 318 0.47 -6.13 3.08
CA MET A 318 -0.88 -6.53 3.47
C MET A 318 -0.98 -8.04 3.69
N GLU A 319 -0.24 -8.87 2.95
CA GLU A 319 -0.14 -10.32 3.23
C GLU A 319 0.40 -10.54 4.65
N LYS A 320 1.50 -9.88 5.01
CA LYS A 320 2.12 -9.93 6.34
C LYS A 320 1.18 -9.45 7.44
N LEU A 321 0.53 -8.30 7.23
CA LEU A 321 -0.34 -7.68 8.23
C LEU A 321 -1.68 -8.40 8.38
N THR A 322 -2.27 -8.90 7.29
CA THR A 322 -3.46 -9.77 7.32
C THR A 322 -3.16 -11.03 8.11
N THR A 323 -2.03 -11.65 7.83
CA THR A 323 -1.57 -12.85 8.55
C THR A 323 -1.34 -12.59 10.03
N LEU A 324 -0.70 -11.48 10.37
CA LEU A 324 -0.39 -11.11 11.76
C LEU A 324 -1.65 -10.82 12.60
N HIS A 325 -2.75 -10.44 11.94
CA HIS A 325 -4.03 -10.06 12.53
C HIS A 325 -5.18 -10.93 12.02
N TRP A 326 -4.90 -12.19 11.70
CA TRP A 326 -5.83 -13.03 10.95
C TRP A 326 -7.20 -13.12 11.60
N ASP A 327 -7.27 -13.38 12.91
CA ASP A 327 -8.52 -13.57 13.62
C ASP A 327 -9.41 -12.32 13.57
N GLU A 328 -8.84 -11.13 13.82
CA GLU A 328 -9.61 -9.89 13.75
C GLU A 328 -9.97 -9.52 12.31
N VAL A 329 -9.05 -9.68 11.37
CA VAL A 329 -9.31 -9.36 9.96
C VAL A 329 -10.40 -10.28 9.39
N PHE A 330 -10.34 -11.57 9.70
CA PHE A 330 -11.35 -12.55 9.31
C PHE A 330 -12.71 -12.19 9.88
N LYS A 331 -12.80 -11.92 11.18
CA LYS A 331 -14.05 -11.54 11.84
C LYS A 331 -14.67 -10.27 11.25
N GLU A 332 -13.85 -9.28 10.90
CA GLU A 332 -14.34 -8.00 10.34
C GLU A 332 -14.68 -8.09 8.84
N ASN A 333 -14.16 -9.09 8.11
CA ASN A 333 -14.25 -9.18 6.65
C ASN A 333 -14.73 -10.56 6.16
N GLU A 334 -15.45 -11.32 6.99
CA GLU A 334 -15.77 -12.73 6.74
C GLU A 334 -16.38 -12.97 5.35
N GLU A 335 -17.45 -12.26 5.01
CA GLU A 335 -18.12 -12.41 3.71
C GLU A 335 -17.22 -12.01 2.54
N PHE A 336 -16.46 -10.90 2.68
CA PHE A 336 -15.52 -10.45 1.66
C PHE A 336 -14.39 -11.47 1.42
N ILE A 337 -13.90 -12.11 2.48
CA ILE A 337 -12.86 -13.14 2.39
C ILE A 337 -13.42 -14.41 1.72
N LYS A 338 -14.65 -14.83 2.07
CA LYS A 338 -15.31 -15.97 1.41
C LYS A 338 -15.49 -15.74 -0.09
N GLU A 339 -15.91 -14.54 -0.49
CA GLU A 339 -16.05 -14.16 -1.91
C GLU A 339 -14.73 -14.20 -2.69
N ASN A 340 -13.59 -14.04 -2.00
CA ASN A 340 -12.26 -13.94 -2.59
C ASN A 340 -11.30 -15.04 -2.09
N ILE A 341 -11.85 -16.21 -1.74
CA ILE A 341 -11.16 -17.24 -0.94
C ILE A 341 -9.82 -17.70 -1.54
N ASP A 342 -9.71 -17.78 -2.87
CA ASP A 342 -8.50 -18.19 -3.57
C ASP A 342 -7.29 -17.30 -3.24
N LEU A 343 -7.51 -16.00 -3.06
CA LEU A 343 -6.46 -15.06 -2.67
C LEU A 343 -5.96 -15.37 -1.25
N PHE A 344 -6.89 -15.65 -0.33
CA PHE A 344 -6.60 -15.81 1.09
C PHE A 344 -6.07 -17.21 1.43
N LEU A 345 -6.47 -18.26 0.70
CA LEU A 345 -5.92 -19.62 0.82
C LEU A 345 -4.43 -19.68 0.51
N ASN A 346 -3.95 -18.81 -0.39
CA ASN A 346 -2.54 -18.74 -0.77
C ASN A 346 -1.68 -17.93 0.21
N LEU A 347 -2.28 -17.31 1.24
CA LEU A 347 -1.51 -16.67 2.28
C LEU A 347 -0.70 -17.72 3.03
N LYS A 348 0.63 -17.55 3.04
CA LYS A 348 1.46 -18.26 4.02
C LYS A 348 1.09 -17.74 5.39
N LEU A 349 0.18 -18.45 6.06
CA LEU A 349 -0.15 -18.21 7.45
C LEU A 349 1.16 -18.24 8.23
N GLY A 350 1.61 -17.06 8.64
CA GLY A 350 2.67 -16.82 9.60
C GLY A 350 2.26 -17.41 10.95
N PRO A 351 3.14 -17.32 11.95
CA PRO A 351 2.90 -17.96 13.24
C PRO A 351 1.60 -17.41 13.85
N ILE A 352 0.57 -18.26 13.85
CA ILE A 352 -0.75 -17.96 14.39
C ILE A 352 -0.59 -17.66 15.86
N MET A 353 -1.12 -16.52 16.31
CA MET A 353 -1.28 -16.19 17.72
C MET A 353 -2.38 -17.10 18.28
N THR A 354 -2.04 -18.36 18.58
CA THR A 354 -3.00 -19.30 19.16
C THR A 354 -3.41 -18.81 20.55
N GLY A 355 -4.63 -18.30 20.68
CA GLY A 355 -5.26 -18.06 21.96
C GLY A 355 -5.61 -19.39 22.64
N TYR A 356 -4.73 -19.86 23.51
CA TYR A 356 -5.07 -20.85 24.55
C TYR A 356 -5.56 -20.13 25.81
#